data_AF-K1YAN5-F1
#
_entry.id   AF-K1YAN5-F1
#
_cell.length_a   1.000
_cell.length_b   1.000
_cell.length_c   1.000
_cell.angle_alpha   90.00
_cell.angle_beta   90.00
_cell.angle_gamma   90.00
#
_symmetry.space_group_name_H-M   'P 1'
#
loop_
_entity.id
_entity.type
_entity.pdbx_description
1 polymer ?
#
loop_
_entity_poly.entity_id
_entity_poly.type
_entity_poly.pdbx_seq_one_letter_code
_entity_poly.pdbx_strand_id
1 'polypeptide(L)'
;MAPSSSTRWRAARRSVNTTVHRELSDVRAILRWAVRRQLIPRNPIEGLEMPRRDDAQILPMGQGEIEAIIAHSPEHLRRAMLLSFFCGLRPGAVELLSIRYNQINWSAMSITIISARKGGLVRREIPIHEGLPLRQWFEADGADPERHITPGRANRSKRSPERLPGRRKRPGSAGGKSRCTRYGMPLFRR
;
A
#
# COMPACT_ATOMS: atom_id res chain seq x y z
N MET A 1 -7.55 33.11 32.83
CA MET A 1 -6.36 32.79 32.01
C MET A 1 -6.82 32.24 30.67
N ALA A 2 -6.55 32.94 29.56
CA ALA A 2 -6.87 32.44 28.23
C ALA A 2 -5.91 31.27 27.90
N PRO A 3 -6.40 30.15 27.36
CA PRO A 3 -5.52 29.07 26.92
C PRO A 3 -4.57 29.61 25.85
N SER A 4 -3.29 29.21 25.91
CA SER A 4 -2.28 29.63 24.96
C SER A 4 -2.70 29.27 23.53
N SER A 5 -2.22 30.01 22.54
CA SER A 5 -2.55 29.85 21.11
C SER A 5 -2.31 28.42 20.60
N SER A 6 -1.50 27.61 21.30
CA SER A 6 -1.27 26.20 21.00
C SER A 6 -2.41 25.24 21.38
N THR A 7 -3.38 25.67 22.20
CA THR A 7 -4.53 24.84 22.58
C THR A 7 -5.70 25.00 21.60
N ARG A 8 -5.78 26.14 20.90
CA ARG A 8 -6.94 26.52 20.07
C ARG A 8 -7.08 25.69 18.78
N TRP A 9 -5.98 25.20 18.20
CA TRP A 9 -6.03 24.35 16.99
C TRP A 9 -6.41 22.89 17.28
N ARG A 10 -6.15 22.38 18.50
CA ARG A 10 -6.53 21.01 18.91
C ARG A 10 -8.05 20.84 19.01
N ALA A 11 -8.77 21.89 19.36
CA ALA A 11 -10.22 21.84 19.58
C ALA A 11 -11.05 21.85 18.28
N ALA A 12 -10.53 22.42 17.18
CA ALA A 12 -11.29 22.62 15.94
C ALA A 12 -11.35 21.37 15.03
N ARG A 13 -10.45 20.39 15.24
CA ARG A 13 -10.45 19.09 14.57
C ARG A 13 -10.04 18.05 15.59
N ARG A 14 -10.95 17.15 16.01
CA ARG A 14 -10.58 15.96 16.81
C ARG A 14 -9.69 15.05 15.95
N SER A 15 -8.39 15.30 15.95
CA SER A 15 -7.38 14.42 15.33
C SER A 15 -6.75 13.54 16.41
N VAL A 16 -6.58 12.26 16.11
CA VAL A 16 -5.89 11.30 16.98
C VAL A 16 -4.41 11.70 17.10
N ASN A 17 -3.78 11.53 18.27
CA ASN A 17 -2.39 11.99 18.45
C ASN A 17 -1.43 11.32 17.47
N THR A 18 -1.70 10.08 17.04
CA THR A 18 -0.91 9.39 15.99
C THR A 18 -0.90 10.17 14.67
N THR A 19 -2.04 10.77 14.28
CA THR A 19 -2.11 11.64 13.10
C THR A 19 -1.28 12.90 13.32
N VAL A 20 -1.45 13.58 14.45
CA VAL A 20 -0.70 14.82 14.75
C VAL A 20 0.80 14.55 14.78
N HIS A 21 1.22 13.43 15.39
CA HIS A 21 2.61 13.00 15.43
C HIS A 21 3.17 12.80 14.01
N ARG A 22 2.43 12.13 13.13
CA ARG A 22 2.86 11.91 11.74
C ARG A 22 3.05 13.24 11.00
N GLU A 23 2.05 14.12 11.05
CA GLU A 23 2.12 15.42 10.38
C GLU A 23 3.29 16.28 10.89
N LEU A 24 3.50 16.32 12.21
CA LEU A 24 4.64 17.02 12.80
C LEU A 24 5.98 16.42 12.39
N SER A 25 6.04 15.09 12.19
CA SER A 25 7.24 14.41 11.71
C SER A 25 7.57 14.82 10.27
N ASP A 26 6.55 14.92 9.42
CA ASP A 26 6.70 15.35 8.03
C ASP A 26 7.15 16.82 7.95
N VAL A 27 6.50 17.72 8.71
CA VAL A 27 6.91 19.14 8.80
C VAL A 27 8.35 19.28 9.29
N ARG A 28 8.73 18.52 10.33
CA ARG A 28 10.11 18.51 10.84
C ARG A 28 11.10 18.04 9.79
N ALA A 29 10.77 17.01 9.02
CA ALA A 29 11.63 16.51 7.95
C ALA A 29 11.82 17.57 6.85
N ILE A 30 10.75 18.28 6.46
CA ILE A 30 10.80 19.37 5.48
C ILE A 30 11.70 20.51 5.97
N LEU A 31 11.52 20.96 7.21
CA LEU A 31 12.29 22.08 7.76
C LEU A 31 13.76 21.71 7.95
N ARG A 32 14.07 20.48 8.37
CA ARG A 32 15.44 19.97 8.41
C ARG A 32 16.07 19.90 7.02
N TRP A 33 15.31 19.51 6.01
CA TRP A 33 15.77 19.56 4.62
C TRP A 33 16.07 21.01 4.19
N ALA A 34 15.23 21.98 4.54
CA ALA A 34 15.43 23.39 4.21
C ALA A 34 16.67 23.99 4.88
N VAL A 35 16.93 23.66 6.16
CA VAL A 35 18.18 24.04 6.85
C VAL A 35 19.41 23.44 6.15
N ARG A 36 19.38 22.15 5.80
CA ARG A 36 20.49 21.51 5.06
C ARG A 36 20.76 22.14 3.70
N ARG A 37 19.73 22.70 3.07
CA ARG A 37 19.83 23.44 1.80
C ARG A 37 20.14 24.93 2.00
N GLN A 38 20.37 25.37 3.23
CA GLN A 38 20.64 26.76 3.60
C GLN A 38 19.54 27.74 3.16
N LEU A 39 18.30 27.26 3.00
CA LEU A 39 17.14 28.11 2.67
C LEU A 39 16.62 28.87 3.88
N ILE A 40 16.82 28.29 5.07
CA ILE A 40 16.54 28.91 6.36
C ILE A 40 17.75 28.68 7.28
N PRO A 41 18.06 29.63 8.17
CA PRO A 41 19.23 29.53 9.04
C PRO A 41 19.06 28.47 10.14
N ARG A 42 17.82 28.24 10.60
CA ARG A 42 17.50 27.27 11.65
C ARG A 42 16.09 26.71 11.49
N ASN A 43 15.85 25.52 12.01
CA ASN A 43 14.53 24.91 12.03
C ASN A 43 13.70 25.53 13.18
N PRO A 44 12.54 26.16 12.89
CA PRO A 44 11.73 26.85 13.90
C PRO A 44 11.04 25.92 14.90
N ILE A 45 10.94 24.62 14.60
CA ILE A 45 10.34 23.62 15.50
C ILE A 45 11.38 22.64 16.06
N GLU A 46 12.66 23.00 15.97
CA GLU A 46 13.71 22.25 16.67
C GLU A 46 13.46 22.36 18.18
N GLY A 47 13.36 21.22 18.86
CA GLY A 47 12.99 21.15 20.28
C GLY A 47 11.49 21.01 20.57
N LEU A 48 10.61 21.02 19.56
CA LEU A 48 9.20 20.71 19.80
C LEU A 48 9.04 19.26 20.27
N GLU A 49 8.41 19.08 21.44
CA GLU A 49 8.07 17.74 21.92
C GLU A 49 6.97 17.10 21.05
N MET A 50 7.20 15.84 20.68
CA MET A 50 6.26 15.10 19.87
C MET A 50 5.13 14.55 20.76
N PRO A 51 3.86 14.69 20.36
CA PRO A 51 2.78 14.07 21.10
C PRO A 51 2.97 12.54 21.11
N ARG A 52 2.62 11.90 22.23
CA ARG A 52 2.63 10.44 22.33
C ARG A 52 1.62 9.87 21.33
N ARG A 53 2.00 8.77 20.68
CA ARG A 53 1.11 8.08 19.72
C ARG A 53 0.04 7.31 20.49
N ASP A 54 -1.19 7.38 20.00
CA ASP A 54 -2.33 6.64 20.53
C ASP A 54 -2.55 5.39 19.66
N ASP A 55 -1.50 4.57 19.53
CA ASP A 55 -1.56 3.38 18.68
C ASP A 55 -2.35 2.29 19.42
N ALA A 56 -3.51 1.91 18.87
CA ALA A 56 -4.30 0.82 19.40
C ALA A 56 -3.58 -0.52 19.24
N GLN A 57 -3.59 -1.35 20.29
CA GLN A 57 -3.15 -2.74 20.17
C GLN A 57 -4.24 -3.51 19.43
N ILE A 58 -3.91 -3.99 18.22
CA ILE A 58 -4.79 -4.85 17.44
C ILE A 58 -4.44 -6.28 17.81
N LEU A 59 -5.33 -6.93 18.57
CA LEU A 59 -5.20 -8.35 18.87
C LEU A 59 -5.49 -9.17 17.60
N PRO A 60 -4.74 -10.25 17.33
CA PRO A 60 -5.08 -11.16 16.26
C PRO A 60 -6.44 -11.82 16.55
N MET A 61 -7.22 -12.07 15.49
CA MET A 61 -8.50 -12.76 15.61
C MET A 61 -8.30 -14.20 16.09
N GLY A 62 -9.21 -14.69 16.93
CA GLY A 62 -9.26 -16.08 17.33
C GLY A 62 -9.69 -17.00 16.18
N GLN A 63 -9.36 -18.29 16.27
CA GLN A 63 -9.70 -19.27 15.24
C GLN A 63 -11.21 -19.35 14.97
N GLY A 64 -12.04 -19.36 16.03
CA GLY A 64 -13.49 -19.40 15.89
C GLY A 64 -14.08 -18.15 15.24
N GLU A 65 -13.47 -16.98 15.45
CA GLU A 65 -13.89 -15.74 14.78
C GLU A 65 -13.61 -15.79 13.27
N ILE A 66 -12.43 -16.31 12.89
CA ILE A 66 -12.03 -16.50 11.50
C ILE A 66 -13.01 -17.44 10.78
N GLU A 67 -13.32 -18.58 11.39
CA GLU A 67 -14.26 -19.55 10.85
C GLU A 67 -15.65 -18.95 10.68
N ALA A 68 -16.15 -18.20 11.67
CA ALA A 68 -17.43 -17.51 11.59
C ALA A 68 -17.48 -16.47 10.46
N ILE A 69 -16.42 -15.67 10.29
CA ILE A 69 -16.33 -14.68 9.21
C ILE A 69 -16.30 -15.36 7.84
N ILE A 70 -15.51 -16.42 7.69
CA ILE A 70 -15.39 -17.16 6.43
C ILE A 70 -16.72 -17.81 6.05
N ALA A 71 -17.44 -18.37 7.02
CA ALA A 71 -18.73 -19.02 6.79
C ALA A 71 -19.80 -18.08 6.23
N HIS A 72 -19.81 -16.80 6.66
CA HIS A 72 -20.79 -15.80 6.24
C HIS A 72 -20.33 -14.92 5.06
N SER A 73 -19.12 -15.14 4.55
CA SER A 73 -18.54 -14.30 3.51
C SER A 73 -18.93 -14.79 2.11
N PRO A 74 -19.21 -13.86 1.16
CA PRO A 74 -19.42 -14.23 -0.23
C PRO A 74 -18.14 -14.84 -0.82
N GLU A 75 -18.30 -15.74 -1.79
CA GLU A 75 -17.20 -16.57 -2.32
C GLU A 75 -15.95 -15.76 -2.73
N HIS A 76 -16.13 -14.61 -3.38
CA HIS A 76 -15.01 -13.77 -3.78
C HIS A 76 -14.21 -13.18 -2.60
N LEU A 77 -14.87 -12.86 -1.48
CA LEU A 77 -14.20 -12.44 -0.25
C LEU A 77 -13.60 -13.62 0.49
N ARG A 78 -14.30 -14.77 0.52
CA ARG A 78 -13.78 -16.01 1.10
C ARG A 78 -12.44 -16.40 0.48
N ARG A 79 -12.32 -16.39 -0.86
CA ARG A 79 -11.05 -16.65 -1.56
C ARG A 79 -9.95 -15.68 -1.16
N ALA A 80 -10.28 -14.39 -1.12
CA ALA A 80 -9.34 -13.34 -0.75
C ALA A 80 -8.83 -13.50 0.69
N MET A 81 -9.72 -13.80 1.63
CA MET A 81 -9.37 -14.02 3.03
C MET A 81 -8.52 -15.28 3.22
N LEU A 82 -8.89 -16.40 2.61
CA LEU A 82 -8.12 -17.65 2.71
C LEU A 82 -6.70 -17.48 2.15
N LEU A 83 -6.55 -16.84 1.00
CA LEU A 83 -5.23 -16.55 0.44
C LEU A 83 -4.41 -15.59 1.32
N SER A 84 -5.02 -14.56 1.88
CA SER A 84 -4.34 -13.66 2.81
C SER A 84 -3.94 -14.36 4.10
N PHE A 85 -4.78 -15.26 4.61
CA PHE A 85 -4.54 -16.01 5.85
C PHE A 85 -3.41 -17.02 5.68
N PHE A 86 -3.48 -17.88 4.66
CA PHE A 86 -2.49 -18.95 4.46
C PHE A 86 -1.20 -18.49 3.79
N CYS A 87 -1.25 -17.48 2.91
CA CYS A 87 -0.08 -17.03 2.15
C CYS A 87 0.44 -15.65 2.58
N GLY A 88 -0.18 -15.00 3.58
CA GLY A 88 0.26 -13.68 4.06
C GLY A 88 0.23 -12.59 2.98
N LEU A 89 -0.69 -12.70 2.01
CA LEU A 89 -0.79 -11.74 0.92
C LEU A 89 -1.27 -10.39 1.42
N ARG A 90 -0.56 -9.32 1.05
CA ARG A 90 -1.02 -7.97 1.38
C ARG A 90 -2.26 -7.62 0.57
N PRO A 91 -3.30 -7.07 1.21
CA PRO A 91 -4.48 -6.61 0.49
C PRO A 91 -4.10 -5.45 -0.45
N GLY A 92 -4.41 -5.61 -1.73
CA GLY A 92 -4.18 -4.57 -2.73
C GLY A 92 -3.93 -5.09 -4.14
N ALA A 93 -3.84 -4.15 -5.08
CA ALA A 93 -3.75 -4.39 -6.52
C ALA A 93 -2.46 -5.05 -7.03
N VAL A 94 -1.47 -5.27 -6.15
CA VAL A 94 -0.14 -5.77 -6.53
C VAL A 94 0.13 -7.19 -6.02
N GLU A 95 -0.40 -7.55 -4.86
CA GLU A 95 -0.20 -8.89 -4.29
C GLU A 95 -1.52 -9.69 -4.41
N LEU A 96 -2.47 -9.49 -3.48
CA LEU A 96 -3.68 -10.30 -3.38
C LEU A 96 -4.62 -10.22 -4.59
N LEU A 97 -4.84 -9.03 -5.14
CA LEU A 97 -5.85 -8.82 -6.17
C LEU A 97 -5.32 -9.14 -7.57
N SER A 98 -4.01 -9.05 -7.81
CA SER A 98 -3.41 -9.37 -9.11
C SER A 98 -2.94 -10.82 -9.24
N ILE A 99 -3.19 -11.66 -8.22
CA ILE A 99 -2.70 -13.04 -8.22
C ILE A 99 -3.46 -13.90 -9.23
N ARG A 100 -2.72 -14.65 -10.04
CA ARG A 100 -3.22 -15.51 -11.13
C ARG A 100 -2.85 -16.97 -10.92
N TYR A 101 -3.59 -17.85 -11.59
CA TYR A 101 -3.33 -19.29 -11.54
C TYR A 101 -1.98 -19.69 -12.17
N ASN A 102 -1.47 -18.94 -13.17
CA ASN A 102 -0.16 -19.17 -13.77
C ASN A 102 1.03 -18.94 -12.82
N GLN A 103 0.80 -18.34 -11.65
CA GLN A 103 1.81 -18.16 -10.61
C GLN A 103 1.91 -19.37 -9.67
N ILE A 104 1.01 -20.33 -9.81
CA ILE A 104 0.99 -21.57 -9.04
C ILE A 104 1.89 -22.60 -9.73
N ASN A 105 2.85 -23.11 -8.98
CA ASN A 105 3.59 -24.31 -9.35
C ASN A 105 2.86 -25.52 -8.77
N TRP A 106 2.09 -26.22 -9.62
CA TRP A 106 1.28 -27.37 -9.22
C TRP A 106 2.10 -28.61 -8.84
N SER A 107 3.36 -28.73 -9.30
CA SER A 107 4.23 -29.86 -8.94
C SER A 107 4.93 -29.63 -7.61
N ALA A 108 5.43 -28.42 -7.38
CA ALA A 108 6.07 -28.05 -6.11
C ALA A 108 5.07 -27.63 -5.02
N MET A 109 3.79 -27.53 -5.35
CA MET A 109 2.73 -27.00 -4.48
C MET A 109 3.13 -25.66 -3.86
N SER A 110 3.56 -24.71 -4.70
CA SER A 110 4.00 -23.38 -4.28
C SER A 110 3.35 -22.27 -5.12
N ILE A 111 3.29 -21.06 -4.56
CA ILE A 111 2.80 -19.87 -5.25
C ILE A 111 3.92 -18.83 -5.31
N THR A 112 4.20 -18.35 -6.51
CA THR A 112 5.06 -17.19 -6.73
C THR A 112 4.29 -15.89 -6.52
N ILE A 113 4.70 -15.07 -5.57
CA ILE A 113 4.11 -13.78 -5.27
C ILE A 113 5.05 -12.65 -5.68
N ILE A 114 4.49 -11.67 -6.37
CA ILE A 114 5.21 -10.47 -6.82
C ILE A 114 4.79 -9.31 -5.92
N SER A 115 5.73 -8.74 -5.18
CA SER A 115 5.47 -7.63 -4.26
C SER A 115 5.62 -6.28 -4.94
N ALA A 116 5.01 -5.25 -4.35
CA ALA A 116 5.26 -3.88 -4.75
C ALA A 116 6.73 -3.49 -4.52
N ARG A 117 7.29 -2.65 -5.40
CA ARG A 117 8.65 -2.09 -5.27
C ARG A 117 8.70 -1.07 -4.13
N LYS A 118 8.71 -1.57 -2.89
CA LYS A 118 8.78 -0.80 -1.65
C LYS A 118 9.99 -1.22 -0.79
N GLY A 119 11.10 -1.57 -1.45
CA GLY A 119 12.37 -1.93 -0.79
C GLY A 119 12.45 -3.34 -0.20
N GLY A 120 11.40 -4.16 -0.31
CA GLY A 120 11.42 -5.58 0.06
C GLY A 120 11.67 -6.53 -1.12
N LEU A 121 11.62 -7.84 -0.85
CA LEU A 121 11.70 -8.90 -1.87
C LEU A 121 10.66 -8.69 -2.97
N VAL A 122 11.12 -8.49 -4.20
CA VAL A 122 10.27 -8.26 -5.36
C VAL A 122 9.48 -9.51 -5.72
N ARG A 123 10.08 -10.68 -5.52
CA ARG A 123 9.48 -11.99 -5.78
C ARG A 123 9.76 -12.90 -4.58
N ARG A 124 8.74 -13.62 -4.13
CA ARG A 124 8.87 -14.67 -3.10
C ARG A 124 8.04 -15.88 -3.49
N GLU A 125 8.49 -17.06 -3.11
CA GLU A 125 7.77 -18.32 -3.29
C GLU A 125 7.24 -18.77 -1.93
N ILE A 126 5.96 -19.15 -1.87
CA ILE A 126 5.30 -19.57 -0.65
C ILE A 126 4.69 -20.95 -0.87
N PRO A 127 4.94 -21.93 0.03
CA PRO A 127 4.29 -23.23 -0.06
C PRO A 127 2.77 -23.10 0.14
N ILE A 128 2.01 -23.87 -0.63
CA ILE A 128 0.55 -23.92 -0.55
C ILE A 128 0.15 -24.78 0.64
N HIS A 129 -0.64 -24.21 1.54
CA HIS A 129 -1.26 -24.95 2.62
C HIS A 129 -2.40 -25.83 2.10
N GLU A 130 -2.56 -27.04 2.67
CA GLU A 130 -3.59 -28.01 2.28
C GLU A 130 -5.04 -27.49 2.38
N GLY A 131 -5.28 -26.55 3.31
CA GLY A 131 -6.56 -25.88 3.50
C GLY A 131 -6.98 -24.92 2.37
N LEU A 132 -6.16 -24.72 1.34
CA LEU A 132 -6.49 -23.90 0.17
C LEU A 132 -7.01 -24.78 -0.98
N PRO A 133 -8.32 -24.72 -1.32
CA PRO A 133 -8.91 -25.54 -2.39
C PRO A 133 -8.64 -24.96 -3.79
N LEU A 134 -7.37 -24.68 -4.12
CA LEU A 134 -6.95 -24.00 -5.36
C LEU A 134 -7.34 -24.77 -6.62
N ARG A 135 -7.27 -26.12 -6.59
CA ARG A 135 -7.67 -26.95 -7.74
C ARG A 135 -9.17 -26.81 -8.05
N GLN A 136 -10.01 -26.86 -7.02
CA GLN A 136 -11.46 -26.69 -7.18
C GLN A 136 -11.80 -25.30 -7.73
N TRP A 137 -11.13 -24.26 -7.25
CA TRP A 137 -11.32 -22.91 -7.77
C TRP A 137 -10.84 -22.77 -9.22
N PHE A 138 -9.71 -23.38 -9.56
CA PHE A 138 -9.16 -23.37 -10.91
C PHE A 138 -10.12 -24.02 -11.92
N GLU A 139 -10.69 -25.18 -11.57
CA GLU A 139 -11.68 -25.87 -12.39
C GLU A 139 -12.98 -25.04 -12.52
N ALA A 140 -13.50 -24.51 -11.41
CA ALA A 140 -14.70 -23.66 -11.42
C ALA A 140 -14.51 -22.37 -12.23
N ASP A 141 -13.27 -21.88 -12.34
CA ASP A 141 -12.91 -20.73 -13.14
C ASP A 141 -12.62 -21.07 -14.62
N GLY A 142 -12.88 -22.30 -15.05
CA GLY A 142 -12.72 -22.76 -16.43
C GLY A 142 -11.30 -23.17 -16.80
N ALA A 143 -10.46 -23.47 -15.81
CA ALA A 143 -9.07 -23.89 -15.98
C ALA A 143 -8.20 -22.91 -16.79
N ASP A 144 -8.49 -21.61 -16.69
CA ASP A 144 -7.72 -20.54 -17.36
C ASP A 144 -6.53 -20.08 -16.49
N PRO A 145 -5.26 -20.34 -16.90
CA PRO A 145 -4.09 -19.95 -16.14
C PRO A 145 -3.92 -18.42 -15.99
N GLU A 146 -4.42 -17.64 -16.94
CA GLU A 146 -4.31 -16.17 -16.91
C GLU A 146 -5.37 -15.50 -16.04
N ARG A 147 -6.35 -16.28 -15.57
CA ARG A 147 -7.42 -15.80 -14.70
C ARG A 147 -6.90 -15.51 -13.30
N HIS A 148 -7.51 -14.51 -12.68
CA HIS A 148 -7.20 -14.14 -11.30
C HIS A 148 -7.91 -15.10 -10.33
N ILE A 149 -7.19 -15.52 -9.28
CA ILE A 149 -7.73 -16.45 -8.26
C ILE A 149 -8.83 -15.77 -7.44
N THR A 150 -8.72 -14.46 -7.22
CA THR A 150 -9.72 -13.61 -6.54
C THR A 150 -10.58 -12.85 -7.57
N PRO A 151 -11.68 -13.44 -8.10
CA PRO A 151 -12.53 -12.76 -9.07
C PRO A 151 -13.30 -11.63 -8.40
N GLY A 152 -12.86 -10.39 -8.58
CA GLY A 152 -13.51 -9.20 -8.04
C GLY A 152 -13.65 -8.07 -9.06
N ARG A 153 -14.64 -7.18 -8.86
CA ARG A 153 -14.83 -5.96 -9.69
C ARG A 153 -13.58 -5.07 -9.68
N ALA A 154 -12.79 -5.12 -8.62
CA ALA A 154 -11.51 -4.41 -8.48
C ALA A 154 -10.46 -4.85 -9.51
N ASN A 155 -10.53 -6.09 -10.02
CA ASN A 155 -9.62 -6.60 -11.05
C ASN A 155 -10.05 -6.20 -12.47
N ARG A 156 -11.26 -5.64 -12.62
CA ARG A 156 -11.82 -5.23 -13.91
C ARG A 156 -11.24 -3.91 -14.42
N SER A 157 -10.46 -3.18 -13.62
CA SER A 157 -9.90 -1.87 -13.99
C SER A 157 -8.42 -1.92 -14.41
N LYS A 158 -8.04 -2.90 -15.23
CA LYS A 158 -6.92 -2.78 -16.18
C LYS A 158 -7.18 -3.52 -17.50
N ARG A 159 -8.45 -3.68 -17.92
CA ARG A 159 -8.69 -3.79 -19.36
C ARG A 159 -8.04 -2.57 -20.00
N SER A 160 -7.29 -2.79 -21.07
CA SER A 160 -6.60 -1.77 -21.88
C SER A 160 -7.42 -0.50 -21.98
N PRO A 161 -6.81 0.70 -22.08
CA PRO A 161 -7.57 1.93 -22.28
C PRO A 161 -8.19 1.90 -23.68
N GLU A 162 -9.31 1.19 -23.82
CA GLU A 162 -10.30 1.45 -24.83
C GLU A 162 -10.74 2.89 -24.52
N ARG A 163 -10.25 3.80 -25.35
CA ARG A 163 -10.49 5.24 -25.23
C ARG A 163 -11.99 5.43 -25.14
N LEU A 164 -12.50 5.70 -23.95
CA LEU A 164 -13.84 6.26 -23.81
C LEU A 164 -13.87 7.54 -24.66
N PRO A 165 -14.68 7.60 -25.73
CA PRO A 165 -14.79 8.82 -26.50
C PRO A 165 -15.41 9.89 -25.59
N GLY A 166 -14.74 11.02 -25.43
CA GLY A 166 -15.40 12.25 -24.96
C GLY A 166 -15.01 12.83 -23.60
N ARG A 167 -14.05 12.31 -22.84
CA ARG A 167 -13.49 13.10 -21.71
C ARG A 167 -12.33 13.97 -22.19
N ARG A 168 -12.64 15.20 -22.61
CA ARG A 168 -11.64 16.27 -22.77
C ARG A 168 -10.87 16.42 -21.45
N LYS A 169 -9.55 16.20 -21.49
CA LYS A 169 -8.66 16.55 -20.37
C LYS A 169 -8.81 18.05 -20.12
N ARG A 170 -9.10 18.44 -18.88
CA ARG A 170 -8.94 19.84 -18.44
C ARG A 170 -7.48 20.23 -18.65
N PRO A 171 -7.17 21.29 -19.42
CA PRO A 171 -5.80 21.76 -19.56
C PRO A 171 -5.37 22.45 -18.26
N GLY A 172 -4.20 22.09 -17.73
CA GLY A 172 -3.57 22.82 -16.63
C GLY A 172 -2.96 21.96 -15.53
N SER A 173 -1.76 21.44 -15.79
CA SER A 173 -0.62 21.43 -14.85
C SER A 173 0.46 20.51 -15.41
N ALA A 174 1.43 21.12 -16.08
CA ALA A 174 2.63 20.47 -16.56
C ALA A 174 3.52 20.11 -15.36
N GLY A 175 3.31 18.94 -14.76
CA GLY A 175 4.27 18.32 -13.84
C GLY A 175 5.32 17.55 -14.63
N GLY A 176 6.34 18.25 -15.13
CA GLY A 176 7.48 17.66 -15.82
C GLY A 176 8.22 16.65 -14.91
N LYS A 177 8.29 15.40 -15.37
CA LYS A 177 9.22 14.41 -14.81
C LYS A 177 10.63 14.82 -15.21
N SER A 178 11.35 15.52 -14.34
CA SER A 178 12.80 15.66 -14.48
C SER A 178 13.44 14.31 -14.17
N ARG A 179 13.91 13.67 -15.24
CA ARG A 179 14.84 12.55 -15.18
C ARG A 179 16.11 13.07 -14.51
N CYS A 180 16.49 12.46 -13.39
CA CYS A 180 17.79 12.64 -12.77
C CYS A 180 18.84 11.93 -13.64
N THR A 181 19.32 12.61 -14.68
CA THR A 181 20.50 12.19 -15.44
C THR A 181 21.72 12.92 -14.91
N ARG A 182 22.56 12.16 -14.20
CA ARG A 182 24.03 12.14 -14.33
C ARG A 182 24.69 13.52 -14.56
N TYR A 183 25.13 14.17 -13.47
CA TYR A 183 26.04 15.31 -13.55
C TYR A 183 27.40 14.85 -14.10
N GLY A 184 27.67 15.16 -15.37
CA GLY A 184 29.03 15.29 -15.90
C GLY A 184 29.51 16.71 -15.60
N MET A 185 30.56 16.83 -14.78
CA MET A 185 31.27 18.09 -14.56
C MET A 185 32.09 18.48 -15.80
N PRO A 186 32.10 19.76 -16.20
CA PRO A 186 33.23 20.33 -16.91
C PRO A 186 34.20 20.95 -15.91
N LEU A 187 35.41 20.40 -15.87
CA LEU A 187 36.61 21.02 -15.30
C LEU A 187 36.85 22.37 -15.98
N PHE A 188 36.72 23.47 -15.24
CA PHE A 188 37.31 24.76 -15.65
C PHE A 188 38.74 24.81 -15.11
N ARG A 189 39.70 24.64 -16.00
CA ARG A 189 41.09 25.05 -15.79
C ARG A 189 41.14 26.58 -15.69
N ARG A 190 42.00 27.06 -14.78
CA ARG A 190 42.49 28.44 -14.75
C ARG A 190 43.39 28.71 -15.95
#